data_AF-A0A357LWW6-F1
#
_entry.id   AF-A0A357LWW6-F1
#
_cell.length_a   1.000
_cell.length_b   1.000
_cell.length_c   1.000
_cell.angle_alpha   90.00
_cell.angle_beta   90.00
_cell.angle_gamma   90.00
#
_symmetry.space_group_name_H-M   'P 1'
#
loop_
_entity.id
_entity.type
_entity.pdbx_description
1 polymer ?
#
loop_
_entity_poly.entity_id
_entity_poly.type
_entity_poly.pdbx_seq_one_letter_code
_entity_poly.pdbx_strand_id
1 'polypeptide(L)'
;MSLKESEFVRVLTNIAAKLTQQRHAQKAQGGPAVDLRFLLPAGDDKPDFRGMRLHSYSQSGQRLLIESVVPENCLHSERCTDYILAAMQDAVDNATDFFTEQQVDGFSAADQHRLILSLNAA
;
A
#
# COMPACT_ATOMS: atom_id res chain seq x y z
N MET A 1 0.37 -17.67 -18.77
CA MET A 1 -0.55 -16.82 -17.98
C MET A 1 0.15 -15.48 -17.78
N SER A 2 -0.51 -14.36 -18.06
CA SER A 2 0.10 -13.03 -17.95
C SER A 2 0.09 -12.57 -16.49
N LEU A 3 1.15 -11.90 -16.02
CA LEU A 3 1.22 -11.32 -14.66
C LEU A 3 0.03 -10.38 -14.37
N LYS A 4 -0.47 -9.71 -15.43
CA LYS A 4 -1.65 -8.84 -15.39
C LYS A 4 -2.96 -9.56 -15.08
N GLU A 5 -3.00 -10.87 -15.26
CA GLU A 5 -4.16 -11.74 -15.01
C GLU A 5 -4.00 -12.55 -13.71
N SER A 6 -2.96 -12.26 -12.91
CA SER A 6 -2.74 -12.95 -11.63
C SER A 6 -3.85 -12.64 -10.62
N GLU A 7 -4.08 -13.59 -9.72
CA GLU A 7 -5.03 -13.42 -8.62
C GLU A 7 -4.68 -12.19 -7.78
N PHE A 8 -3.39 -11.97 -7.56
CA PHE A 8 -2.89 -10.79 -6.87
C PHE A 8 -3.36 -9.47 -7.51
N VAL A 9 -3.22 -9.31 -8.82
CA VAL A 9 -3.63 -8.08 -9.52
C VAL A 9 -5.15 -7.88 -9.43
N ARG A 10 -5.92 -8.96 -9.53
CA ARG A 10 -7.38 -8.92 -9.37
C ARG A 10 -7.77 -8.44 -7.97
N VAL A 11 -7.21 -9.04 -6.93
CA VAL A 11 -7.48 -8.67 -5.53
C VAL A 11 -7.02 -7.25 -5.24
N LEU A 12 -5.82 -6.86 -5.67
CA LEU A 12 -5.28 -5.52 -5.49
C LEU A 12 -6.19 -4.47 -6.14
N THR A 13 -6.69 -4.75 -7.35
CA THR A 13 -7.60 -3.85 -8.07
C THR A 13 -8.92 -3.68 -7.32
N ASN A 14 -9.48 -4.77 -6.77
CA ASN A 14 -10.70 -4.72 -5.97
C ASN A 14 -10.51 -3.91 -4.67
N ILE A 15 -9.37 -4.09 -3.99
CA ILE A 15 -9.02 -3.33 -2.78
C ILE A 15 -8.85 -1.84 -3.13
N ALA A 16 -8.14 -1.52 -4.21
CA ALA A 16 -7.95 -0.14 -4.67
C ALA A 16 -9.29 0.54 -5.04
N ALA A 17 -10.21 -0.20 -5.67
CA ALA A 17 -11.55 0.30 -5.97
C ALA A 17 -12.35 0.61 -4.70
N LYS A 18 -12.37 -0.31 -3.72
CA LYS A 18 -13.02 -0.08 -2.41
C LYS A 18 -12.41 1.13 -1.69
N LEU A 19 -11.09 1.24 -1.66
CA LEU A 19 -10.38 2.35 -1.03
C LEU A 19 -10.76 3.69 -1.67
N THR A 20 -10.86 3.73 -3.00
CA THR A 20 -11.27 4.92 -3.76
C THR A 20 -12.70 5.34 -3.38
N GLN A 21 -13.64 4.39 -3.33
CA GLN A 21 -15.03 4.66 -2.92
C GLN A 21 -15.11 5.23 -1.50
N GLN A 22 -14.37 4.65 -0.55
CA GLN A 22 -14.38 5.12 0.84
C GLN A 22 -13.73 6.51 0.99
N ARG A 23 -12.62 6.79 0.29
CA ARG A 23 -11.99 8.12 0.30
C ARG A 23 -12.88 9.20 -0.31
N HIS A 24 -13.65 8.88 -1.36
CA HIS A 24 -14.67 9.78 -1.90
C HIS A 24 -15.76 10.08 -0.87
N ALA A 25 -16.24 9.08 -0.14
CA ALA A 25 -17.26 9.26 0.90
C ALA A 25 -16.75 10.12 2.08
N GLN A 26 -15.46 10.00 2.43
CA GLN A 26 -14.85 10.73 3.55
C GLN A 26 -14.43 12.17 3.20
N LYS A 27 -14.63 12.64 1.96
CA LYS A 27 -14.13 13.95 1.48
C LYS A 27 -12.68 14.19 1.90
N ALA A 28 -11.78 13.26 1.55
CA ALA A 28 -10.38 13.25 1.96
C ALA A 28 -9.79 14.68 1.98
N GLN A 29 -9.50 15.18 3.17
CA GLN A 29 -8.88 16.49 3.36
C GLN A 29 -7.41 16.41 2.93
N GLY A 30 -6.88 17.51 2.41
CA GLY A 30 -5.46 17.61 2.06
C GLY A 30 -4.57 17.35 3.27
N GLY A 31 -3.38 16.78 3.04
CA GLY A 31 -2.41 16.44 4.07
C GLY A 31 -1.41 15.40 3.57
N PRO A 32 -0.51 14.93 4.46
CA PRO A 32 0.49 13.94 4.08
C PRO A 32 -0.14 12.63 3.63
N ALA A 33 0.39 12.07 2.54
CA ALA A 33 -0.16 10.89 1.89
C ALA A 33 0.92 9.82 1.67
N VAL A 34 0.48 8.57 1.72
CA VAL A 34 1.31 7.40 1.44
C VAL A 34 0.84 6.75 0.15
N ASP A 35 1.77 6.56 -0.77
CA ASP A 35 1.59 5.73 -1.96
C ASP A 35 2.33 4.41 -1.73
N LEU A 36 1.60 3.29 -1.80
CA LEU A 36 2.18 1.96 -1.74
C LEU A 36 2.23 1.35 -3.14
N ARG A 37 3.43 1.01 -3.61
CA ARG A 37 3.66 0.35 -4.89
C ARG A 37 4.08 -1.10 -4.66
N PHE A 38 3.29 -2.03 -5.17
CA PHE A 38 3.64 -3.45 -5.20
C PHE A 38 4.50 -3.75 -6.43
N LEU A 39 5.67 -4.36 -6.20
CA LEU A 39 6.57 -4.83 -7.24
C LEU A 39 6.35 -6.33 -7.43
N LEU A 40 5.75 -6.70 -8.55
CA LEU A 40 5.46 -8.10 -8.89
C LEU A 40 6.70 -8.71 -9.58
N PRO A 41 7.21 -9.86 -9.11
CA PRO A 41 8.32 -10.51 -9.77
C PRO A 41 7.89 -11.01 -11.16
N ALA A 42 8.71 -10.76 -12.19
CA ALA A 42 8.44 -11.18 -13.56
C ALA A 42 9.64 -11.92 -14.14
N GLY A 43 9.64 -13.26 -14.03
CA GLY A 43 10.77 -14.08 -14.47
C GLY A 43 12.05 -13.74 -13.71
N ASP A 44 13.10 -13.34 -14.42
CA ASP A 44 14.39 -12.94 -13.84
C ASP A 44 14.42 -11.48 -13.38
N ASP A 45 13.39 -10.68 -13.71
CA ASP A 45 13.25 -9.30 -13.24
C ASP A 45 12.69 -9.31 -11.82
N LYS A 46 13.62 -9.42 -10.86
CA LYS A 46 13.36 -9.39 -9.42
C LYS A 46 14.04 -8.17 -8.82
N PRO A 47 13.35 -7.38 -7.98
CA PRO A 47 13.99 -6.29 -7.25
C PRO A 47 15.21 -6.80 -6.47
N ASP A 48 16.23 -5.95 -6.35
CA ASP A 48 17.48 -6.22 -5.64
C ASP A 48 17.33 -6.25 -4.10
N PHE A 49 16.09 -6.09 -3.61
CA PHE A 49 15.74 -6.07 -2.20
C PHE A 49 14.57 -7.01 -1.91
N ARG A 50 14.29 -7.24 -0.62
CA ARG A 50 13.15 -8.02 -0.13
C ARG A 50 12.33 -7.19 0.84
N GLY A 51 11.05 -7.53 0.97
CA GLY A 51 10.15 -6.86 1.89
C GLY A 51 9.74 -5.48 1.39
N MET A 52 9.86 -4.47 2.26
CA MET A 52 9.37 -3.12 2.02
C MET A 52 10.50 -2.10 2.19
N ARG A 53 10.46 -1.02 1.40
CA ARG A 53 11.37 0.12 1.55
C ARG A 53 10.66 1.45 1.34
N LEU A 54 11.12 2.47 2.06
CA LEU A 54 10.90 3.87 1.73
C LEU A 54 11.65 4.16 0.42
N HIS A 55 10.97 4.68 -0.61
CA HIS A 55 11.58 4.93 -1.91
C HIS A 55 11.88 6.40 -2.14
N SER A 56 10.86 7.26 -2.03
CA SER A 56 11.01 8.70 -2.28
C SER A 56 9.98 9.50 -1.51
N TYR A 57 10.32 10.72 -1.11
CA TYR A 57 9.40 11.66 -0.50
C TYR A 57 9.37 12.98 -1.27
N SER A 58 8.17 13.47 -1.59
CA SER A 58 7.95 14.80 -2.14
C SER A 58 7.46 15.74 -1.05
N GLN A 59 8.27 16.72 -0.67
CA GLN A 59 7.90 17.69 0.35
C GLN A 59 6.77 18.63 -0.13
N SER A 60 6.77 19.03 -1.40
CA SER A 60 5.73 19.92 -1.95
C SER A 60 4.36 19.24 -2.05
N GLY A 61 4.34 17.94 -2.31
CA GLY A 61 3.11 17.13 -2.34
C GLY A 61 2.81 16.40 -1.04
N GLN A 62 3.68 16.53 -0.02
CA GLN A 62 3.69 15.75 1.21
C GLN A 62 3.41 14.25 0.97
N ARG A 63 4.08 13.68 -0.04
CA ARG A 63 3.77 12.33 -0.52
C ARG A 63 4.95 11.40 -0.39
N LEU A 64 4.78 10.36 0.41
CA LEU A 64 5.78 9.32 0.63
C LEU A 64 5.44 8.11 -0.23
N LEU A 65 6.37 7.70 -1.09
CA LEU A 65 6.29 6.46 -1.85
C LEU A 65 7.02 5.36 -1.11
N ILE A 66 6.30 4.26 -0.87
CA ILE A 66 6.80 3.02 -0.30
C ILE A 66 6.67 1.91 -1.36
N GLU A 67 7.70 1.09 -1.49
CA GLU A 67 7.69 -0.07 -2.38
C GLU A 67 7.68 -1.36 -1.58
N SER A 68 6.84 -2.32 -1.98
CA SER A 68 6.77 -3.67 -1.40
C SER A 68 6.98 -4.72 -2.48
N VAL A 69 7.98 -5.59 -2.30
CA VAL A 69 8.24 -6.72 -3.18
C VAL A 69 7.25 -7.83 -2.85
N VAL A 70 6.45 -8.23 -3.84
CA VAL A 70 5.48 -9.31 -3.69
C VAL A 70 6.19 -10.66 -3.79
N PRO A 71 6.08 -11.54 -2.78
CA PRO A 71 6.60 -12.89 -2.89
C PRO A 71 5.94 -13.66 -4.05
N GLU A 72 6.73 -14.44 -4.79
CA GLU A 72 6.23 -15.16 -5.97
C GLU A 72 5.10 -16.14 -5.63
N ASN A 73 5.17 -16.78 -4.47
CA ASN A 73 4.12 -17.65 -3.95
C ASN A 73 2.82 -16.92 -3.59
N CYS A 74 2.85 -15.59 -3.44
CA CYS A 74 1.65 -14.78 -3.23
C CYS A 74 0.90 -14.51 -4.53
N LEU A 75 1.54 -14.54 -5.71
CA LEU A 75 0.90 -14.17 -6.99
C LEU A 75 -0.37 -14.98 -7.32
N HIS A 76 -0.43 -16.22 -6.83
CA HIS A 76 -1.50 -17.19 -7.10
C HIS A 76 -2.16 -17.74 -5.82
N SER A 77 -1.86 -17.15 -4.67
CA SER A 77 -2.39 -17.63 -3.39
C SER A 77 -3.79 -17.08 -3.12
N GLU A 78 -4.66 -17.89 -2.51
CA GLU A 78 -5.95 -17.43 -1.98
C GLU A 78 -5.78 -16.39 -0.86
N ARG A 79 -4.58 -16.31 -0.26
CA ARG A 79 -4.23 -15.36 0.81
C ARG A 79 -3.70 -14.02 0.30
N CYS A 80 -3.92 -13.70 -0.99
CA CYS A 80 -3.55 -12.39 -1.56
C CYS A 80 -4.13 -11.22 -0.75
N THR A 81 -5.38 -11.33 -0.33
CA THR A 81 -6.07 -10.28 0.44
C THR A 81 -5.34 -10.01 1.75
N ASP A 82 -5.08 -11.04 2.55
CA ASP A 82 -4.36 -10.92 3.82
C ASP A 82 -3.00 -10.24 3.63
N TYR A 83 -2.25 -10.67 2.61
CA TYR A 83 -0.95 -10.10 2.31
C TYR A 83 -1.03 -8.62 1.96
N ILE A 84 -1.95 -8.24 1.06
CA ILE A 84 -2.09 -6.84 0.63
C ILE A 84 -2.48 -5.95 1.81
N LEU A 85 -3.44 -6.40 2.64
CA LEU A 85 -3.88 -5.63 3.81
C LEU A 85 -2.77 -5.50 4.86
N ALA A 86 -2.02 -6.57 5.12
CA ALA A 86 -0.86 -6.52 6.02
C ALA A 86 0.21 -5.55 5.50
N ALA A 87 0.54 -5.62 4.21
CA ALA A 87 1.49 -4.69 3.59
C ALA A 87 0.99 -3.24 3.62
N MET A 88 -0.32 -2.99 3.53
CA MET A 88 -0.87 -1.65 3.71
C MET A 88 -0.70 -1.15 5.15
N GLN A 89 -0.88 -2.01 6.16
CA GLN A 89 -0.68 -1.67 7.57
C GLN A 89 0.79 -1.35 7.85
N ASP A 90 1.71 -2.23 7.41
CA ASP A 90 3.15 -2.01 7.57
C ASP A 90 3.62 -0.72 6.88
N ALA A 91 3.03 -0.38 5.72
CA ALA A 91 3.34 0.87 5.03
C ALA A 91 2.86 2.11 5.81
N VAL A 92 1.72 2.03 6.50
CA VAL A 92 1.23 3.11 7.39
C VAL A 92 2.16 3.28 8.59
N ASP A 93 2.64 2.19 9.18
CA ASP A 93 3.56 2.26 10.31
C ASP A 93 4.89 2.88 9.90
N ASN A 94 5.50 2.40 8.81
CA ASN A 94 6.73 2.99 8.24
C ASN A 94 6.56 4.48 7.88
N ALA A 95 5.39 4.86 7.37
CA ALA A 95 5.11 6.26 7.07
C ALA A 95 4.96 7.13 8.32
N THR A 96 4.42 6.56 9.41
CA THR A 96 4.29 7.26 10.69
C THR A 96 5.65 7.61 11.24
N ASP A 97 6.57 6.65 11.24
CA ASP A 97 7.95 6.86 11.67
C ASP A 97 8.62 7.92 10.81
N PHE A 98 8.52 7.80 9.48
CA PHE A 98 9.08 8.77 8.55
C PHE A 98 8.53 10.19 8.76
N PHE A 99 7.22 10.38 8.82
CA PHE A 99 6.63 11.71 8.98
C PHE A 99 6.95 12.32 10.35
N THR A 100 7.06 11.51 11.39
CA THR A 100 7.49 11.97 12.72
C THR A 100 8.93 12.47 12.67
N GLU A 101 9.85 11.72 12.04
CA GLU A 101 11.24 12.12 11.86
C GLU A 101 11.39 13.38 11.00
N GLN A 102 10.57 13.53 9.97
CA GLN A 102 10.56 14.70 9.09
C GLN A 102 9.77 15.89 9.66
N GLN A 103 9.20 15.77 10.86
CA GLN A 103 8.37 16.80 11.50
C GLN A 103 7.19 17.25 10.60
N VAL A 104 6.55 16.30 9.93
CA VAL A 104 5.41 16.51 9.05
C VAL A 104 4.13 16.18 9.80
N ASP A 105 3.33 17.20 10.11
CA ASP A 105 2.07 17.04 10.83
C ASP A 105 0.90 16.66 9.91
N GLY A 106 -0.15 16.08 10.50
CA GLY A 106 -1.43 15.82 9.84
C GLY A 106 -1.61 14.40 9.28
N PHE A 107 -0.60 13.54 9.38
CA PHE A 107 -0.76 12.11 9.09
C PHE A 107 -1.36 11.37 10.30
N SER A 108 -2.55 10.77 10.13
CA SER A 108 -3.21 9.98 11.18
C SER A 108 -3.13 8.48 10.88
N ALA A 109 -2.14 7.81 11.47
CA ALA A 109 -1.96 6.36 11.35
C ALA A 109 -3.20 5.58 11.79
N ALA A 110 -3.82 6.02 12.89
CA ALA A 110 -5.04 5.40 13.43
C ALA A 110 -6.21 5.45 12.44
N ASP A 111 -6.38 6.56 11.71
CA ASP A 111 -7.44 6.68 10.71
C ASP A 111 -7.13 5.85 9.46
N GLN A 112 -5.87 5.79 9.03
CA GLN A 112 -5.46 4.93 7.91
C GLN A 112 -5.64 3.44 8.26
N HIS A 113 -5.24 3.00 9.46
CA HIS A 113 -5.45 1.63 9.92
C HIS A 113 -6.94 1.27 10.01
N ARG A 114 -7.78 2.16 10.54
CA ARG A 114 -9.23 1.96 10.58
C ARG A 114 -9.81 1.81 9.17
N LEU A 115 -9.34 2.64 8.23
CA LEU A 115 -9.73 2.55 6.82
C LEU A 115 -9.34 1.19 6.23
N ILE A 116 -8.09 0.74 6.42
CA ILE A 116 -7.61 -0.55 5.93
C ILE A 116 -8.43 -1.71 6.50
N LEU A 117 -8.70 -1.71 7.81
CA LEU A 117 -9.51 -2.75 8.44
C LEU A 117 -10.92 -2.83 7.85
N SER A 118 -11.50 -1.70 7.47
CA SER A 118 -12.83 -1.66 6.86
C SER A 118 -12.88 -2.27 5.46
N LEU A 119 -11.74 -2.41 4.77
CA LEU A 119 -11.67 -3.03 3.44
C LEU A 119 -11.90 -4.56 3.48
N ASN A 120 -11.66 -5.17 4.65
CA ASN A 120 -11.85 -6.60 4.90
C ASN A 120 -13.29 -6.97 5.29
N ALA A 121 -14.13 -6.00 5.65
CA ALA A 121 -15.43 -6.23 6.28
C ALA A 121 -16.60 -6.45 5.29
N ALA A 122 -16.40 -7.21 4.20
CA ALA A 122 -17.44 -7.46 3.19
C ALA A 122 -17.69 -8.96 2.97
#